data_AF-A0A815IA86-F1
#
_entry.id   AF-A0A815IA86-F1
#
_cell.length_a   1.000
_cell.length_b   1.000
_cell.length_c   1.000
_cell.angle_alpha   90.00
_cell.angle_beta   90.00
_cell.angle_gamma   90.00
#
_symmetry.space_group_name_H-M   'P 1'
#
loop_
_entity.id
_entity.type
_entity.pdbx_description
1 polymer ?
#
loop_
_entity_poly.entity_id
_entity_poly.type
_entity_poly.pdbx_seq_one_letter_code
_entity_poly.pdbx_strand_id
1 'polypeptide(L)'
;MYAYYGLSACGSHIQKYLWWKRYLTQAQIIQFIAVIIHSVINILAPCNFPKIFDLTFLLYGITILLLFANFYLQSYIKKGKRRNEVKSQ
;
A
#
# COMPACT_ATOMS: atom_id res chain seq x y z
N MET A 1 -1.53 -6.18 8.29
CA MET A 1 -2.06 -7.06 7.22
C MET A 1 -2.73 -8.28 7.84
N TYR A 2 -1.98 -9.21 8.45
CA TYR A 2 -2.50 -10.47 9.03
C TYR A 2 -3.64 -10.34 10.05
N ALA A 3 -3.60 -9.34 10.94
CA ALA A 3 -4.68 -9.11 11.91
C ALA A 3 -6.04 -8.82 11.23
N TYR A 4 -6.05 -8.08 10.12
CA TYR A 4 -7.27 -7.76 9.38
C TYR A 4 -7.90 -9.01 8.75
N TYR A 5 -7.07 -9.91 8.21
CA TYR A 5 -7.54 -11.16 7.63
C TYR A 5 -8.12 -12.10 8.70
N GLY A 6 -7.47 -12.19 9.86
CA GLY A 6 -7.98 -12.95 11.01
C GLY A 6 -9.33 -12.44 11.52
N LEU A 7 -9.48 -11.12 11.65
CA LEU A 7 -10.76 -10.50 12.05
C LEU A 7 -11.85 -10.62 10.98
N SER A 8 -11.48 -10.61 9.69
CA SER A 8 -12.43 -10.82 8.59
C SER A 8 -12.95 -12.27 8.49
N ALA A 9 -12.18 -13.25 8.99
CA ALA A 9 -12.58 -14.65 9.03
C ALA A 9 -13.53 -14.98 10.20
N CYS A 10 -13.64 -14.08 11.19
CA CYS A 10 -14.40 -14.31 12.43
C CYS A 10 -15.92 -14.00 12.30
N GLY A 11 -16.43 -13.77 11.09
CA GLY A 11 -17.88 -13.71 10.79
C GLY A 11 -18.42 -12.32 10.40
N SER A 12 -19.64 -12.33 9.84
CA SER A 12 -20.34 -11.17 9.25
C SER A 12 -20.58 -10.00 10.21
N HIS A 13 -20.59 -10.26 11.52
CA HIS A 13 -20.81 -9.25 12.56
C HIS A 13 -19.60 -8.29 12.69
N ILE A 14 -18.37 -8.79 12.54
CA ILE A 14 -17.14 -7.99 12.66
C ILE A 14 -16.80 -7.27 11.35
N GLN A 15 -17.26 -7.79 10.20
CA GLN A 15 -17.16 -7.14 8.89
C GLN A 15 -17.72 -5.71 8.86
N LYS A 16 -18.74 -5.43 9.68
CA LYS A 16 -19.35 -4.09 9.78
C LYS A 16 -18.39 -3.05 10.36
N TYR A 17 -17.44 -3.46 11.21
CA TYR A 17 -16.45 -2.60 11.86
C TYR A 17 -15.13 -2.48 11.07
N LEU A 18 -14.95 -3.26 9.98
CA LEU A 18 -13.74 -3.29 9.16
C LEU A 18 -13.59 -2.07 8.21
N TRP A 19 -14.16 -0.91 8.57
CA TRP A 19 -14.07 0.34 7.82
C TRP A 19 -12.64 0.87 7.70
N TRP A 20 -11.75 0.47 8.63
CA TRP A 20 -10.33 0.84 8.64
C TRP A 20 -9.48 0.14 7.55
N LYS A 21 -10.09 -0.69 6.69
CA LYS A 21 -9.46 -1.31 5.50
C LYS A 21 -8.64 -0.32 4.68
N ARG A 22 -9.16 0.90 4.50
CA ARG A 22 -8.54 1.98 3.70
C ARG A 22 -7.22 2.44 4.29
N TYR A 23 -7.10 2.44 5.61
CA TYR A 23 -5.91 2.87 6.33
C TYR A 23 -4.85 1.78 6.36
N LEU A 24 -5.24 0.50 6.34
CA LEU A 24 -4.28 -0.60 6.15
C LEU A 24 -3.59 -0.53 4.79
N THR A 25 -4.33 -0.23 3.72
CA THR A 25 -3.75 -0.04 2.38
C THR A 25 -2.83 1.18 2.35
N GLN A 26 -3.22 2.30 2.99
CA GLN A 26 -2.37 3.48 3.12
C GLN A 26 -1.12 3.21 3.97
N ALA A 27 -1.24 2.47 5.07
CA ALA A 27 -0.12 2.10 5.92
C ALA A 27 0.89 1.21 5.17
N GLN A 28 0.42 0.28 4.32
CA GLN A 28 1.33 -0.52 3.48
C GLN A 28 2.06 0.34 2.45
N ILE A 29 1.38 1.29 1.81
CA ILE A 29 2.00 2.24 0.88
C ILE A 29 3.08 3.07 1.59
N ILE A 30 2.78 3.59 2.79
CA ILE A 30 3.74 4.36 3.60
C ILE A 30 4.94 3.48 3.99
N GLN A 31 4.72 2.22 4.39
CA GLN A 31 5.79 1.28 4.72
C GLN A 31 6.71 1.05 3.51
N PHE A 32 6.16 0.85 2.31
CA PHE A 32 6.98 0.68 1.10
C PHE A 32 7.77 1.94 0.74
N ILE A 33 7.19 3.14 0.89
CA ILE A 33 7.89 4.40 0.66
C ILE A 33 9.05 4.58 1.65
N ALA A 34 8.82 4.29 2.94
CA ALA A 34 9.86 4.39 3.96
C ALA A 34 11.02 3.42 3.69
N VAL A 35 10.73 2.19 3.24
CA VAL A 35 11.74 1.20 2.84
C VAL A 35 12.53 1.66 1.61
N ILE A 36 11.86 2.25 0.61
CA ILE A 36 12.52 2.82 -0.58
C ILE A 36 13.50 3.93 -0.17
N ILE A 37 13.08 4.84 0.70
CA ILE A 37 13.95 5.93 1.19
C ILE A 37 15.15 5.35 1.96
N HIS A 38 14.91 4.35 2.81
CA HIS A 38 15.96 3.68 3.57
C HIS A 38 16.99 2.99 2.66
N SER A 39 16.54 2.28 1.61
CA SER A 39 17.43 1.67 0.60
C SER A 39 18.23 2.71 -0.17
N VAL A 40 17.61 3.83 -0.57
CA VAL A 40 18.34 4.93 -1.25
C VAL A 40 19.43 5.51 -0.35
N ILE A 41 19.16 5.69 0.94
CA ILE A 41 20.17 6.14 1.93
C ILE A 41 21.28 5.08 2.07
N ASN A 42 20.93 3.80 2.11
CA ASN A 42 21.89 2.69 2.21
C ASN A 42 22.84 2.64 1.00
N ILE A 43 22.32 2.86 -0.21
CA ILE A 43 23.10 2.91 -1.47
C ILE A 43 24.08 4.09 -1.49
N LEU A 44 23.67 5.25 -0.95
CA LEU A 44 24.48 6.47 -0.90
C LEU A 44 25.52 6.44 0.22
N ALA A 45 25.26 5.72 1.31
CA ALA A 45 26.24 5.51 2.36
C ALA A 45 27.41 4.64 1.85
N PRO A 46 28.67 4.94 2.23
CA PRO A 46 29.85 4.18 1.81
C PRO A 46 29.97 2.85 2.59
N CYS A 47 28.94 2.02 2.55
CA CYS A 47 28.94 0.68 3.14
C CYS A 47 29.24 -0.37 2.06
N ASN A 48 30.12 -1.33 2.39
CA ASN A 48 30.47 -2.50 1.56
C ASN A 48 29.37 -3.58 1.54
N PHE A 49 28.10 -3.19 1.55
CA PHE A 49 26.98 -4.14 1.47
C PHE A 49 26.68 -4.47 0.00
N PRO A 50 26.34 -5.73 -0.36
CA PRO A 50 26.07 -6.11 -1.74
C PRO A 50 24.86 -5.36 -2.31
N LYS A 51 25.14 -4.31 -3.08
CA LYS A 51 24.15 -3.38 -3.67
C LYS A 51 23.12 -4.05 -4.59
N ILE A 52 23.44 -5.25 -5.09
CA ILE A 52 22.57 -6.03 -5.98
C ILE A 52 21.31 -6.53 -5.25
N PHE A 53 21.45 -6.93 -3.98
CA PHE A 53 20.31 -7.37 -3.17
C PHE A 53 19.37 -6.20 -2.88
N ASP A 54 19.94 -5.05 -2.50
CA ASP A 54 19.18 -3.83 -2.20
C ASP A 54 18.43 -3.32 -3.45
N LEU A 55 19.10 -3.29 -4.61
CA LEU A 55 18.49 -2.90 -5.89
C LEU A 55 17.34 -3.84 -6.31
N THR A 56 17.50 -5.15 -6.12
CA THR A 56 16.46 -6.14 -6.44
C THR A 56 15.25 -5.96 -5.53
N PHE A 57 15.47 -5.76 -4.23
CA PHE A 57 14.41 -5.47 -3.27
C PHE A 57 13.69 -4.15 -3.58
N LEU A 58 14.44 -3.12 -3.98
CA LEU A 58 13.91 -1.83 -4.40
C LEU A 58 12.99 -1.97 -5.61
N LEU A 59 13.44 -2.69 -6.65
CA LEU A 59 12.67 -2.91 -7.88
C LEU A 59 11.36 -3.69 -7.60
N TYR A 60 11.45 -4.70 -6.74
CA TYR A 60 10.28 -5.46 -6.28
C TYR A 60 9.31 -4.57 -5.48
N GLY A 61 9.83 -3.74 -4.57
CA GLY A 61 9.05 -2.78 -3.77
C GLY A 61 8.31 -1.75 -4.63
N ILE A 62 8.96 -1.21 -5.67
CA ILE A 62 8.35 -0.26 -6.61
C ILE A 62 7.19 -0.92 -7.39
N THR A 63 7.36 -2.17 -7.83
CA THR A 63 6.33 -2.89 -8.59
C THR A 63 5.08 -3.10 -7.74
N ILE A 64 5.24 -3.52 -6.48
CA ILE A 64 4.13 -3.68 -5.55
C ILE A 64 3.50 -2.32 -5.20
N LEU A 65 4.30 -1.27 -5.02
CA LEU A 65 3.80 0.08 -4.76
C LEU A 65 2.90 0.57 -5.90
N LEU A 66 3.30 0.38 -7.16
CA LEU A 66 2.49 0.72 -8.34
C LEU A 66 1.17 -0.06 -8.38
N LEU A 67 1.20 -1.35 -8.08
CA LEU A 67 -0.01 -2.17 -8.02
C LEU A 67 -0.98 -1.67 -6.94
N PHE A 68 -0.46 -1.37 -5.75
CA PHE A 68 -1.26 -0.82 -4.64
C PHE A 68 -1.76 0.60 -4.95
N ALA A 69 -0.96 1.43 -5.59
CA ALA A 69 -1.38 2.77 -6.03
C ALA A 69 -2.51 2.68 -7.07
N ASN A 70 -2.42 1.77 -8.03
CA ASN A 70 -3.47 1.53 -9.01
C ASN A 70 -4.77 1.04 -8.33
N PHE A 71 -4.67 0.07 -7.43
CA PHE A 71 -5.80 -0.40 -6.63
C PHE A 71 -6.43 0.72 -5.79
N TYR A 72 -5.61 1.58 -5.18
CA TYR A 72 -6.07 2.74 -4.40
C TYR A 72 -6.81 3.74 -5.29
N LEU A 73 -6.23 4.11 -6.43
CA LEU A 73 -6.85 5.01 -7.41
C LEU A 73 -8.21 4.47 -7.87
N GLN A 74 -8.28 3.19 -8.21
CA GLN A 74 -9.49 2.55 -8.74
C GLN A 74 -10.58 2.40 -7.66
N SER A 75 -10.22 1.93 -6.46
CA SER A 75 -11.18 1.68 -5.38
C SER A 75 -11.66 2.94 -4.67
N TYR A 76 -10.82 3.98 -4.60
CA TYR A 76 -11.06 5.13 -3.73
C TYR A 76 -11.22 6.46 -4.45
N ILE A 77 -10.52 6.69 -5.57
CA ILE A 77 -10.61 7.96 -6.33
C ILE A 77 -11.66 7.83 -7.43
N LYS A 78 -11.61 6.78 -8.25
CA LYS A 78 -12.58 6.55 -9.35
C LYS A 78 -14.01 6.33 -8.83
N LYS A 79 -14.16 5.68 -7.67
CA LYS A 79 -15.45 5.46 -7.00
C LYS A 79 -16.05 6.76 -6.42
N GLY A 80 -15.20 7.72 -6.04
CA GLY A 80 -15.62 9.06 -5.62
C GLY A 80 -16.04 9.95 -6.80
N LYS A 81 -15.30 9.91 -7.91
CA LYS A 81 -15.59 10.69 -9.12
C LYS A 81 -16.95 10.31 -9.73
N ARG A 82 -17.25 9.01 -9.83
CA ARG A 82 -18.53 8.49 -10.32
C ARG A 82 -19.73 8.89 -9.43
N ARG A 83 -19.53 9.09 -8.12
CA ARG A 83 -20.58 9.55 -7.20
C ARG A 83 -20.83 11.05 -7.28
N ASN A 84 -19.83 11.83 -7.70
CA ASN A 84 -19.98 13.27 -7.90
C ASN A 84 -20.63 13.61 -9.25
N GLU A 85 -20.38 12.83 -10.30
CA GLU A 85 -21.07 12.98 -11.60
C GLU A 85 -22.58 12.67 -11.49
N VAL A 86 -22.97 11.63 -10.74
CA VAL A 86 -24.40 11.28 -10.51
C VAL A 86 -25.15 12.32 -9.66
N LYS A 87 -24.44 13.16 -8.89
CA LYS A 87 -25.06 14.25 -8.12
C LYS A 87 -25.23 15.54 -8.91
N SER A 88 -24.68 15.62 -10.13
CA SER A 88 -24.74 16.80 -10.99
C SER A 88 -25.72 16.63 -12.18
N GLN A 89 -26.45 15.51 -12.23
CA GLN A 89 -27.63 15.30 -13.07
C GLN A 89 -28.87 15.31 -12.20
#